data_AF-B9K0L9-F1
#
_entry.id   AF-B9K0L9-F1
#
_cell.length_a   1.000
_cell.length_b   1.000
_cell.length_c   1.000
_cell.angle_alpha   90.00
_cell.angle_beta   90.00
_cell.angle_gamma   90.00
#
_symmetry.space_group_name_H-M   'P 1'
#
loop_
_entity.id
_entity.type
_entity.pdbx_description
1 polymer ?
#
loop_
_entity_poly.entity_id
_entity_poly.type
_entity_poly.pdbx_seq_one_letter_code
_entity_poly.pdbx_strand_id
1 'polypeptide(L)'
;MIYSATDIPVWAAICVAFFLLAGATLALIGAIGFLRLPTFYERIHAPTLGTSWGVGGIMLGSMIFFSVASSRLAIHEILIGILVTVTTPVTLMMLARAALHRDRVERNGNVPPKQIAKSQAE
;
A
#
# COMPACT_ATOMS: atom_id res chain seq x y z
N MET A 1 27.45 5.97 20.74
CA MET A 1 28.06 6.46 19.49
C MET A 1 26.90 6.87 18.58
N ILE A 2 26.55 8.14 18.63
CA ILE A 2 25.44 8.73 17.85
C ILE A 2 26.05 9.00 16.48
N TYR A 3 25.71 8.20 15.46
CA TYR A 3 26.05 8.53 14.08
C TYR A 3 25.26 9.78 13.72
N SER A 4 25.94 10.91 13.61
CA SER A 4 25.32 12.15 13.12
C SER A 4 25.01 11.96 11.64
N ALA A 5 23.82 12.40 11.21
CA ALA A 5 23.38 12.36 9.81
C ALA A 5 24.31 13.08 8.80
N THR A 6 25.38 13.71 9.30
CA THR A 6 26.45 14.40 8.57
C THR A 6 27.47 13.47 7.90
N ASP A 7 27.57 12.20 8.27
CA ASP A 7 28.52 11.25 7.61
C ASP A 7 27.95 10.58 6.35
N ILE A 8 26.70 10.88 6.01
CA ILE A 8 26.03 10.32 4.84
C ILE A 8 26.47 11.15 3.62
N PRO A 9 27.01 10.53 2.56
CA PRO A 9 27.38 11.25 1.36
C PRO A 9 26.16 11.96 0.77
N VAL A 10 26.34 13.22 0.37
CA VAL A 10 25.26 14.12 -0.07
C VAL A 10 24.43 13.52 -1.20
N TRP A 11 25.04 12.76 -2.10
CA TRP A 11 24.33 12.07 -3.18
C TRP A 11 23.31 11.04 -2.65
N ALA A 12 23.65 10.30 -1.59
CA ALA A 12 22.74 9.32 -0.99
C ALA A 12 21.60 10.03 -0.24
N ALA A 13 21.89 11.13 0.47
CA ALA A 13 20.86 11.93 1.13
C ALA A 13 19.82 12.48 0.13
N ILE A 14 20.26 12.94 -1.05
CA ILE A 14 19.35 13.40 -2.11
C ILE A 14 18.47 12.26 -2.63
N CYS A 15 19.05 11.08 -2.88
CA CYS A 15 18.28 9.91 -3.32
C CYS A 15 17.23 9.49 -2.27
N VAL A 16 17.62 9.41 -1.00
CA VAL A 16 16.70 9.04 0.10
C VAL A 16 15.56 10.05 0.22
N ALA A 17 15.87 11.36 0.19
CA ALA A 17 14.87 12.41 0.24
C ALA A 17 13.90 12.34 -0.94
N PHE A 18 14.41 12.07 -2.14
CA PHE A 18 13.57 11.89 -3.34
C PHE A 18 12.60 10.71 -3.18
N PHE A 19 13.09 9.54 -2.78
CA PHE A 19 12.26 8.34 -2.57
C PHE A 19 11.22 8.54 -1.46
N LEU A 20 11.59 9.22 -0.37
CA LEU A 20 10.67 9.55 0.73
C LEU A 20 9.58 10.52 0.28
N LEU A 21 9.92 11.60 -0.44
CA LEU A 21 8.95 12.57 -0.93
C LEU A 21 8.03 11.96 -1.99
N ALA A 22 8.59 11.17 -2.92
CA ALA A 22 7.80 10.44 -3.91
C ALA A 22 6.84 9.45 -3.23
N GLY A 23 7.33 8.67 -2.26
CA GLY A 23 6.51 7.72 -1.51
C GLY A 23 5.43 8.41 -0.68
N ALA A 24 5.75 9.51 0.00
CA ALA A 24 4.82 10.29 0.82
C ALA A 24 3.73 10.97 -0.02
N THR A 25 4.08 11.52 -1.19
CA THR A 25 3.09 12.12 -2.10
C THR A 25 2.13 11.08 -2.66
N LEU A 26 2.60 9.88 -3.01
CA LEU A 26 1.74 8.78 -3.43
C LEU A 26 0.85 8.26 -2.30
N ALA A 27 1.37 8.16 -1.07
CA ALA A 27 0.57 7.83 0.10
C ALA A 27 -0.53 8.88 0.36
N LEU A 28 -0.19 10.17 0.22
CA LEU A 28 -1.14 11.27 0.34
C LEU A 28 -2.22 11.22 -0.74
N ILE A 29 -1.84 10.98 -2.00
CA ILE A 29 -2.79 10.82 -3.12
C ILE A 29 -3.73 9.62 -2.87
N GLY A 30 -3.19 8.50 -2.37
CA GLY A 30 -3.98 7.32 -2.00
C GLY A 30 -5.02 7.63 -0.90
N ALA A 31 -4.62 8.40 0.12
CA ALA A 31 -5.51 8.83 1.19
C ALA A 31 -6.59 9.82 0.70
N ILE A 32 -6.22 10.79 -0.15
CA ILE A 32 -7.17 11.74 -0.75
C ILE A 32 -8.15 11.00 -1.68
N GLY A 33 -7.66 10.08 -2.51
CA GLY A 33 -8.49 9.25 -3.37
C GLY A 33 -9.51 8.44 -2.56
N PHE A 34 -9.07 7.82 -1.46
CA PHE A 34 -9.97 7.12 -0.55
C PHE A 34 -11.07 8.01 0.02
N LEU A 35 -10.77 9.27 0.36
CA LEU A 35 -11.78 10.21 0.89
C LEU A 35 -12.75 10.70 -0.19
N ARG A 36 -12.26 10.94 -1.42
CA ARG A 36 -13.01 11.61 -2.50
C ARG A 36 -13.91 10.68 -3.31
N LEU A 37 -13.60 9.39 -3.39
CA LEU A 37 -14.32 8.46 -4.27
C LEU A 37 -15.73 8.14 -3.73
N PRO A 38 -16.78 8.16 -4.59
CA PRO A 38 -18.18 8.06 -4.20
C PRO A 38 -18.63 6.63 -3.86
N THR A 39 -18.05 5.60 -4.48
CA THR A 39 -18.44 4.20 -4.25
C THR A 39 -17.37 3.43 -3.49
N PHE A 40 -17.79 2.46 -2.68
CA PHE A 40 -16.87 1.61 -1.90
C PHE A 40 -15.90 0.83 -2.80
N TYR A 41 -16.36 0.36 -3.97
CA TYR A 41 -15.53 -0.37 -4.93
C TYR A 41 -14.45 0.51 -5.54
N GLU A 42 -14.79 1.74 -5.95
CA GLU A 42 -13.80 2.71 -6.42
C GLU A 42 -12.79 3.06 -5.31
N ARG A 43 -13.27 3.22 -4.07
CA ARG A 43 -12.43 3.49 -2.90
C ARG A 43 -11.41 2.40 -2.58
N ILE A 44 -11.55 1.16 -3.04
CA ILE A 44 -10.55 0.10 -2.81
C ILE A 44 -9.31 0.26 -3.73
N HIS A 45 -9.47 0.91 -4.88
CA HIS A 45 -8.38 1.09 -5.84
C HIS A 45 -7.41 2.22 -5.44
N ALA A 46 -7.89 3.28 -4.79
CA ALA A 46 -7.01 4.39 -4.38
C ALA A 46 -6.00 4.01 -3.27
N PRO A 47 -6.39 3.30 -2.18
CA PRO A 47 -5.47 2.83 -1.15
C PRO A 47 -4.43 1.85 -1.68
N THR A 48 -4.80 0.95 -2.59
CA THR A 48 -3.87 -0.07 -3.13
C THR A 48 -2.72 0.55 -3.91
N LEU A 49 -3.00 1.55 -4.74
CA LEU A 49 -1.96 2.34 -5.43
C LEU A 49 -1.03 3.04 -4.44
N GLY A 50 -1.59 3.65 -3.39
CA GLY A 50 -0.83 4.34 -2.35
C GLY A 50 0.06 3.39 -1.54
N THR A 51 -0.43 2.20 -1.17
CA THR A 51 0.35 1.25 -0.37
C THR A 51 1.40 0.53 -1.19
N SER A 52 1.12 0.09 -2.42
CA SER A 52 2.07 -0.69 -3.20
C SER A 52 3.27 0.14 -3.70
N TRP A 53 3.03 1.37 -4.15
CA TRP A 53 4.11 2.23 -4.63
C TRP A 53 4.62 3.22 -3.56
N GLY A 54 3.75 3.72 -2.68
CA GLY A 54 4.15 4.67 -1.62
C GLY A 54 4.99 4.01 -0.54
N VAL A 55 4.50 2.91 0.07
CA VAL A 55 5.27 2.17 1.08
C VAL A 55 6.50 1.53 0.46
N GLY A 56 6.40 1.03 -0.78
CA GLY A 56 7.55 0.52 -1.53
C GLY A 56 8.64 1.58 -1.73
N GLY A 57 8.27 2.81 -2.10
CA GLY A 57 9.22 3.93 -2.25
C GLY A 57 9.88 4.34 -0.92
N ILE A 58 9.08 4.42 0.16
CA ILE A 58 9.60 4.73 1.50
C ILE A 58 10.57 3.62 1.97
N MET A 59 10.23 2.36 1.76
CA MET A 59 11.10 1.22 2.07
C MET A 59 12.41 1.25 1.29
N LEU A 60 12.36 1.54 -0.01
CA LEU A 60 13.58 1.65 -0.83
C LEU A 60 14.47 2.80 -0.34
N GLY A 61 13.89 3.95 -0.02
CA GLY A 61 14.63 5.08 0.55
C GLY A 61 15.29 4.72 1.89
N SER A 62 14.57 3.99 2.73
CA SER A 62 15.09 3.58 4.03
C SER A 62 16.14 2.47 3.94
N MET A 63 15.99 1.52 3.01
CA MET A 63 17.04 0.54 2.67
C MET A 63 18.33 1.22 2.22
N ILE A 64 18.26 2.27 1.39
CA ILE A 64 19.42 3.05 0.95
C ILE A 64 20.07 3.77 2.16
N PHE A 65 19.25 4.39 3.02
CA PHE A 65 19.74 5.05 4.23
C PHE A 65 20.46 4.09 5.16
N PHE A 66 19.85 2.93 5.47
CA PHE A 66 20.45 1.92 6.33
C PHE A 66 21.68 1.27 5.72
N SER A 67 21.68 1.00 4.40
CA SER A 67 22.85 0.46 3.70
C SER A 67 24.08 1.36 3.79
N VAL A 68 23.88 2.67 3.90
CA VAL A 68 24.97 3.65 3.98
C VAL A 68 25.31 4.01 5.43
N ALA A 69 24.33 4.09 6.33
CA ALA A 69 24.51 4.62 7.68
C ALA A 69 24.88 3.58 8.74
N SER A 70 24.49 2.32 8.59
CA SER A 70 24.75 1.30 9.60
C SER A 70 24.63 -0.08 9.00
N SER A 71 25.74 -0.82 8.97
CA SER A 71 25.84 -2.25 8.59
C SER A 71 25.07 -3.18 9.55
N ARG A 72 23.86 -2.79 9.97
CA ARG A 72 23.02 -3.48 10.95
C ARG A 72 21.63 -3.71 10.36
N LEU A 73 21.44 -4.98 10.00
CA LEU A 73 20.22 -5.72 9.65
C LEU A 73 18.94 -4.91 9.44
N ALA A 74 18.64 -4.71 8.15
CA ALA A 74 17.36 -4.34 7.56
C ALA A 74 16.20 -5.34 7.80
N ILE A 75 16.28 -6.20 8.84
CA ILE A 75 15.24 -7.21 9.13
C ILE A 75 13.91 -6.53 9.47
N HIS A 76 13.95 -5.48 10.29
CA HIS A 76 12.73 -4.80 10.74
C HIS A 76 12.00 -4.13 9.57
N GLU A 77 12.75 -3.56 8.65
CA GLU A 77 12.23 -2.92 7.45
C GLU A 77 11.56 -3.94 6.51
N ILE A 78 12.26 -5.03 6.22
CA ILE A 78 11.73 -6.14 5.40
C ILE A 78 10.48 -6.74 6.04
N LEU A 79 10.45 -6.89 7.37
CA LEU A 79 9.28 -7.38 8.10
C LEU A 79 8.08 -6.44 7.92
N ILE A 80 8.26 -5.13 8.05
CA ILE A 80 7.21 -4.13 7.81
C ILE A 80 6.74 -4.22 6.34
N GLY A 81 7.66 -4.32 5.40
CA GLY A 81 7.35 -4.46 3.97
C GLY A 81 6.49 -5.66 3.66
N ILE A 82 6.91 -6.84 4.12
CA ILE A 82 6.17 -8.09 3.93
C ILE A 82 4.81 -8.01 4.63
N LEU A 83 4.78 -7.56 5.88
CA LEU A 83 3.55 -7.48 6.66
C LEU A 83 2.55 -6.55 5.98
N VAL A 84 2.94 -5.33 5.62
CA VAL A 84 2.05 -4.38 4.94
C VAL A 84 1.61 -4.91 3.58
N THR A 85 2.54 -5.45 2.78
CA THR A 85 2.22 -5.97 1.43
C THR A 85 1.25 -7.14 1.48
N VAL A 86 1.28 -7.98 2.53
CA VAL A 86 0.34 -9.11 2.68
C VAL A 86 -0.95 -8.68 3.38
N THR A 87 -0.86 -7.90 4.46
CA THR A 87 -2.02 -7.50 5.25
C THR A 87 -2.96 -6.59 4.46
N THR A 88 -2.43 -5.61 3.71
CA THR A 88 -3.27 -4.67 2.95
C THR A 88 -4.20 -5.36 1.93
N PRO A 89 -3.74 -6.21 1.00
CA PRO A 89 -4.63 -6.87 0.04
C PRO A 89 -5.57 -7.87 0.72
N VAL A 90 -5.13 -8.58 1.76
CA VAL A 90 -5.99 -9.52 2.49
C VAL A 90 -7.14 -8.78 3.17
N THR A 91 -6.86 -7.68 3.89
CA THR A 91 -7.89 -6.86 4.54
C THR A 91 -8.85 -6.26 3.51
N LEU A 92 -8.35 -5.77 2.37
CA LEU A 92 -9.19 -5.21 1.31
C LEU A 92 -10.07 -6.27 0.63
N MET A 93 -9.55 -7.48 0.38
CA MET A 93 -10.34 -8.59 -0.14
C MET A 93 -11.45 -9.01 0.82
N MET A 94 -11.16 -9.07 2.12
CA MET A 94 -12.16 -9.38 3.15
C MET A 94 -13.22 -8.28 3.23
N LEU A 95 -12.82 -7.01 3.21
CA LEU A 95 -13.73 -5.87 3.23
C LEU A 95 -14.61 -5.83 1.96
N ALA A 96 -14.04 -6.13 0.79
CA ALA A 96 -14.78 -6.25 -0.46
C ALA A 96 -15.86 -7.33 -0.43
N ARG A 97 -15.54 -8.50 0.14
CA ARG A 97 -16.51 -9.58 0.34
C ARG A 97 -17.60 -9.19 1.32
N ALA A 98 -17.25 -8.52 2.42
CA ALA A 98 -18.21 -8.04 3.41
C ALA A 98 -19.15 -6.97 2.82
N ALA A 99 -18.62 -6.00 2.07
CA ALA A 99 -19.42 -4.98 1.39
C ALA A 99 -20.35 -5.60 0.34
N LEU A 100 -19.87 -6.54 -0.47
CA LEU A 100 -20.70 -7.28 -1.43
C LEU A 100 -21.81 -8.08 -0.75
N HIS A 101 -21.53 -8.66 0.43
CA HIS A 101 -22.55 -9.36 1.22
C HIS A 101 -23.60 -8.37 1.74
N ARG A 102 -23.17 -7.22 2.28
CA ARG A 102 -24.06 -6.15 2.76
C ARG A 102 -24.94 -5.59 1.66
N ASP A 103 -24.39 -5.25 0.50
CA ASP A 103 -25.15 -4.69 -0.63
C ASP A 103 -26.21 -5.68 -1.17
N ARG A 104 -25.92 -6.99 -1.11
CA ARG A 104 -26.90 -8.04 -1.47
C ARG A 104 -28.05 -8.14 -0.47
N VAL A 105 -27.76 -7.99 0.83
CA VAL A 105 -28.79 -8.01 1.89
C VAL A 105 -29.64 -6.74 1.84
N GLU A 106 -29.03 -5.58 1.57
CA GLU A 106 -29.72 -4.29 1.41
C GLU A 106 -30.46 -4.15 0.06
N ARG A 107 -30.39 -5.17 -0.83
CA ARG A 107 -31.07 -5.22 -2.13
C ARG A 107 -30.72 -4.03 -3.05
N ASN A 108 -29.51 -3.49 -2.91
CA ASN A 108 -29.03 -2.37 -3.72
C ASN A 108 -28.83 -2.87 -5.17
N GLY A 109 -29.55 -2.29 -6.13
CA GLY A 109 -29.63 -2.78 -7.52
C GLY A 109 -28.34 -2.75 -8.35
N ASN A 110 -27.19 -2.37 -7.76
CA ASN A 110 -25.90 -2.22 -8.44
C ASN A 110 -24.92 -3.39 -8.21
N VAL A 111 -25.34 -4.50 -7.57
CA VAL A 111 -24.46 -5.66 -7.41
C VAL A 111 -24.33 -6.49 -8.69
N PRO A 112 -23.11 -6.84 -9.14
CA PRO A 112 -22.91 -7.75 -10.25
C PRO A 112 -23.66 -9.07 -10.02
N PRO A 113 -24.38 -9.60 -11.03
CA PRO A 113 -25.07 -10.87 -10.92
C PRO A 113 -24.11 -11.95 -10.46
N LYS A 114 -24.57 -12.83 -9.56
CA LYS A 114 -23.83 -14.04 -9.20
C LYS A 114 -23.63 -14.81 -10.52
N GLN A 115 -22.41 -14.83 -11.06
CA GLN A 115 -22.06 -15.75 -12.14
C GLN A 115 -22.18 -17.15 -11.54
N ILE A 116 -23.38 -17.73 -11.66
CA ILE A 116 -23.59 -19.15 -11.48
C ILE A 116 -22.73 -19.77 -12.57
N ALA A 117 -21.65 -20.44 -12.15
CA ALA A 117 -20.74 -21.12 -13.04
C ALA A 117 -21.55 -22.00 -14.01
N LYS A 118 -21.64 -21.55 -15.25
CA LYS A 118 -22.19 -22.29 -16.39
C LYS A 118 -21.19 -23.39 -16.79
N SER A 119 -20.81 -24.24 -15.84
CA SER A 119 -19.80 -25.30 -15.99
C SER A 119 -20.31 -26.66 -15.52
N GLN A 120 -21.62 -26.80 -15.29
CA GLN A 120 -22.24 -28.08 -14.89
C GLN A 120 -23.29 -28.57 -15.90
N ALA A 121 -23.27 -28.02 -17.12
CA ALA A 121 -24.14 -28.44 -18.21
C ALA A 121 -23.42 -28.25 -19.56
N GLU A 122 -22.29 -28.93 -19.72
CA GLU A 122 -21.84 -29.43 -21.03
C GLU A 122 -21.10 -30.75 -20.82
#